data_AF-T2J5I2-F1
#
_entry.id   AF-T2J5I2-F1
#
_cell.length_a   1.000
_cell.length_b   1.000
_cell.length_c   1.000
_cell.angle_alpha   90.00
_cell.angle_beta   90.00
_cell.angle_gamma   90.00
#
_symmetry.space_group_name_H-M   'P 1'
#
loop_
_entity.id
_entity.type
_entity.pdbx_description
1 polymer ?
#
loop_
_entity_poly.entity_id
_entity_poly.type
_entity_poly.pdbx_seq_one_letter_code
_entity_poly.pdbx_strand_id
1 'polypeptide(L)' 'MSNTNSKTCPVCGVKILGGDKVVFSSGPMGTRGRLWARVCNYAKQVGCINQDQEEIGQVHENDYYNPMK' A
#
# COMPACT_ATOMS: atom_id res chain seq x y z
N MET A 1 23.45 6.28 10.38
CA MET A 1 22.10 5.71 10.58
C MET A 1 21.33 5.90 9.28
N SER A 2 21.11 4.83 8.51
CA SER A 2 20.34 4.93 7.26
C SER A 2 18.91 5.26 7.64
N ASN A 3 18.51 6.51 7.40
CA ASN A 3 17.18 7.02 7.70
C ASN A 3 16.22 6.42 6.67
N THR A 4 15.84 5.16 6.86
CA THR A 4 14.84 4.51 6.01
C THR A 4 13.52 5.21 6.29
N ASN A 5 13.20 6.20 5.46
CA ASN A 5 11.98 6.99 5.54
C ASN A 5 10.80 6.03 5.44
N SER A 6 10.25 5.66 6.59
CA SER A 6 9.20 4.67 6.73
C SER A 6 7.95 5.33 7.28
N LYS A 7 6.82 5.09 6.61
CA LYS A 7 5.52 5.66 6.97
C LYS A 7 4.54 4.52 7.20
N THR A 8 3.99 4.44 8.40
CA THR A 8 2.92 3.48 8.72
C THR A 8 1.58 4.17 8.53
N CYS A 9 0.67 3.53 7.81
CA CYS A 9 -0.68 4.04 7.62
C CYS A 9 -1.48 3.91 8.93
N PRO A 10 -2.05 4.98 9.50
CA PRO A 10 -2.81 4.89 10.75
C PRO A 10 -4.16 4.17 10.57
N VAL A 11 -4.68 4.14 9.34
CA VAL A 11 -5.97 3.47 9.01
C VAL A 11 -5.83 1.95 8.87
N CYS A 12 -4.80 1.47 8.16
CA CYS A 12 -4.68 0.05 7.82
C CYS A 12 -3.44 -0.65 8.38
N GLY A 13 -2.55 0.06 9.08
CA GLY A 13 -1.33 -0.48 9.69
C GLY A 13 -0.23 -0.88 8.71
N VAL A 14 -0.46 -0.76 7.39
CA VAL A 14 0.53 -1.08 6.36
C VAL A 14 1.68 -0.07 6.39
N LYS A 15 2.92 -0.55 6.21
CA LYS A 15 4.13 0.28 6.23
C LYS A 15 4.70 0.47 4.83
N ILE A 16 4.99 1.71 4.45
CA ILE A 16 5.71 2.09 3.23
C ILE A 16 7.17 2.39 3.61
N LEU A 17 8.13 1.83 2.88
CA LEU A 17 9.58 1.97 3.09
C LEU A 17 10.21 2.62 1.86
N GLY A 18 10.88 3.76 2.05
CA GLY A 18 11.70 4.39 1.00
C GLY A 18 10.92 4.84 -0.24
N GLY A 19 9.62 5.11 -0.11
CA GLY A 19 8.75 5.54 -1.21
C GLY A 19 7.88 4.42 -1.76
N ASP A 20 8.48 3.35 -2.28
CA ASP A 20 7.75 2.41 -3.16
C ASP A 20 7.48 1.03 -2.56
N LYS A 21 8.25 0.65 -1.54
CA LYS A 21 8.21 -0.71 -0.99
C LYS A 21 7.19 -0.81 0.14
N VAL A 22 6.21 -1.69 -0.01
CA VAL A 22 5.11 -1.83 0.94
C VAL A 22 5.21 -3.15 1.72
N VAL A 23 5.08 -3.07 3.04
CA VAL A 23 5.02 -4.20 3.98
C VAL A 23 3.59 -4.35 4.50
N PHE A 24 2.92 -5.38 4.02
CA PHE A 24 1.59 -5.78 4.51
C PHE A 24 1.71 -6.53 5.85
N SER A 25 0.61 -6.60 6.60
CA SER A 25 0.54 -7.37 7.85
C SER A 25 0.65 -8.88 7.63
N SER A 26 0.35 -9.35 6.43
CA SER A 26 0.44 -10.75 6.01
C SER A 26 0.79 -10.84 4.53
N GLY A 27 1.49 -11.93 4.16
CA GLY A 27 1.91 -12.18 2.79
C GLY A 27 3.18 -11.44 2.37
N PRO A 28 3.53 -11.49 1.07
CA PRO A 28 4.75 -10.88 0.57
C PRO A 28 4.66 -9.35 0.56
N MET A 29 5.83 -8.71 0.53
CA MET A 29 5.94 -7.28 0.25
C MET A 29 5.32 -6.96 -1.12
N GLY A 30 4.90 -5.71 -1.31
CA GLY A 30 4.35 -5.26 -2.59
C GLY A 30 4.65 -3.80 -2.88
N THR A 31 3.86 -3.25 -3.79
CA THR A 31 3.96 -1.87 -4.28
C THR A 31 2.82 -1.02 -3.71
N ARG A 32 2.92 0.29 -3.92
CA ARG A 32 1.83 1.23 -3.63
C ARG A 32 0.57 0.96 -4.45
N GLY A 33 0.72 0.54 -5.71
CA GLY A 33 -0.41 0.08 -6.54
C GLY A 33 -1.18 -1.05 -5.87
N ARG A 34 -0.46 -2.07 -5.38
CA ARG A 34 -1.06 -3.18 -4.61
C ARG A 34 -1.73 -2.74 -3.32
N LEU A 35 -1.12 -1.81 -2.58
CA LEU A 35 -1.69 -1.26 -1.35
C LEU A 35 -3.01 -0.54 -1.62
N TRP A 36 -3.05 0.27 -2.66
CA TRP A 36 -4.27 0.95 -3.06
C TRP A 36 -5.34 -0.05 -3.49
N ALA A 37 -5.00 -0.94 -4.44
CA ALA A 37 -5.92 -1.89 -5.03
C ALA A 37 -6.57 -2.85 -4.02
N ARG A 38 -5.90 -3.17 -2.91
CA ARG A 38 -6.39 -4.11 -1.89
C ARG A 38 -6.94 -3.47 -0.63
N VAL A 39 -6.47 -2.27 -0.28
CA VAL A 39 -6.73 -1.70 1.04
C VAL A 39 -7.21 -0.26 0.96
N CYS A 40 -6.37 0.69 0.52
CA CYS A 40 -6.73 2.11 0.62
C CYS A 40 -7.89 2.52 -0.32
N ASN A 41 -8.11 1.81 -1.44
CA ASN A 41 -9.28 2.03 -2.32
C ASN A 41 -10.60 1.59 -1.65
N TYR A 42 -10.56 0.55 -0.81
CA TYR A 42 -11.75 0.02 -0.12
C TYR A 42 -11.97 0.64 1.23
N ALA A 43 -10.90 0.97 1.97
CA ALA A 43 -11.01 1.58 3.27
C ALA A 43 -11.87 2.85 3.20
N LYS A 44 -11.70 3.66 2.14
CA LYS A 44 -12.41 4.95 1.93
C LYS A 44 -12.47 5.84 3.19
N GLN A 45 -11.61 5.59 4.18
CA GLN A 45 -11.54 6.35 5.41
C GLN A 45 -10.54 7.48 5.22
N VAL A 46 -10.93 8.66 5.69
CA VAL A 46 -10.05 9.83 5.74
C VAL A 46 -8.80 9.47 6.56
N GLY A 47 -7.61 9.64 5.96
CA GLY A 47 -6.33 9.35 6.62
C GLY A 47 -5.56 8.13 6.13
N CYS A 48 -6.04 7.38 5.12
CA CYS A 48 -5.19 6.37 4.46
C CYS A 48 -4.08 7.07 3.68
N ILE A 49 -2.81 6.75 3.98
CA ILE A 49 -1.66 7.49 3.43
C ILE A 49 -1.40 7.24 1.93
N ASN A 50 -2.10 6.29 1.32
CA ASN A 50 -1.91 5.88 -0.06
C ASN A 50 -3.19 6.10 -0.88
N GLN A 51 -3.61 7.36 -1.00
CA GLN A 51 -4.78 7.79 -1.78
C GLN A 51 -4.46 8.80 -2.90
N ASP A 52 -3.27 9.42 -2.86
CA ASP A 52 -2.81 10.32 -3.90
C ASP A 52 -2.51 9.54 -5.19
N GLN A 53 -3.21 9.89 -6.28
CA GLN A 53 -3.11 9.22 -7.57
C GLN A 53 -1.72 9.32 -8.19
N GLU A 54 -0.99 10.42 -7.93
CA GLU A 54 0.36 10.60 -8.45
C GLU A 54 1.37 9.69 -7.72
N GLU A 55 1.10 9.38 -6.45
CA GLU A 55 1.95 8.56 -5.60
C GLU A 55 1.61 7.06 -5.64
N ILE A 56 0.38 6.67 -6.00
CA ILE A 56 -0.03 5.25 -6.05
C ILE A 56 0.78 4.49 -7.10
N GLY A 57 1.15 5.17 -8.19
CA GLY A 57 1.82 4.56 -9.34
C GLY A 57 0.88 3.66 -10.14
N GLN A 58 1.47 2.78 -10.95
CA GLN A 58 0.70 1.87 -11.81
C GLN A 58 0.02 0.78 -10.97
N VAL A 59 -1.27 0.56 -11.24
CA VAL A 59 -2.06 -0.55 -10.70
C VAL A 59 -2.27 -1.57 -11.81
N HIS A 60 -1.96 -2.83 -11.54
CA HIS A 60 -2.16 -3.93 -12.47
C HIS A 60 -3.34 -4.83 -12.04
N GLU A 61 -3.90 -5.62 -12.95
CA GLU A 61 -5.04 -6.49 -12.64
C GLU A 61 -4.73 -7.50 -11.51
N ASN A 62 -3.49 -7.97 -11.41
CA ASN A 62 -3.02 -8.88 -10.36
C ASN A 62 -2.76 -8.20 -9.00
N ASP A 63 -2.80 -6.87 -8.93
CA ASP A 63 -2.71 -6.14 -7.67
C ASP A 63 -3.98 -6.28 -6.85
N TYR A 64 -5.14 -6.43 -7.50
CA TYR A 64 -6.40 -6.65 -6.82
C TYR A 64 -6.39 -7.99 -6.05
N TYR A 65 -7.28 -8.08 -5.06
CA TYR A 65 -7.47 -9.33 -4.33
C TYR A 65 -8.14 -10.36 -5.24
N ASN A 66 -7.48 -11.51 -5.44
CA ASN A 66 -8.03 -12.64 -6.18
C ASN A 66 -7.99 -13.88 -5.26
N PRO A 67 -9.12 -14.33 -4.70
CA PRO A 67 -9.18 -15.47 -3.79
C PRO A 67 -9.04 -16.84 -4.50
N MET A 68 -9.00 -16.87 -5.83
CA MET A 68 -9.00 -18.11 -6.63
C MET A 68 -7.61 -18.53 -7.15
N LYS A 69 -6.52 -18.01 -6.58
CA LYS A 69 -5.15 -18.47 -6.85
C LYS A 69 -4.45 -18.92 -5.58
#